data_AF-Q15DH8-F1
#
_entry.id   AF-Q15DH8-F1
#
_cell.length_a   1.000
_cell.length_b   1.000
_cell.length_c   1.000
_cell.angle_alpha   90.00
_cell.angle_beta   90.00
_cell.angle_gamma   90.00
#
_symmetry.space_group_name_H-M   'P 1'
#
loop_
_entity.id
_entity.type
_entity.pdbx_description
1 polymer ?
#
loop_
_entity_poly.entity_id
_entity_poly.type
_entity_poly.pdbx_seq_one_letter_code
_entity_poly.pdbx_strand_id
1 'polypeptide(L)'
;FGGEPQNVLLVGHSAGGASVHLQMLREDFGQLARAAFSFSGNALDPWVIQKGARGRAFELGRNVGCESAEDSASLKKCLKSKPASELVTAVRKFLIFSYVPFAPFSPVLEPSDAPDAIITQDPRDVIKSGKFGQVPWAVSYVTEDGGYNAALL
;
A
#
# COMPACT_ATOMS: atom_id res chain seq x y z
N PHE A 1 26.59 5.83 -12.24
CA PHE A 1 26.62 4.61 -11.41
C PHE A 1 26.99 3.34 -12.17
N GLY A 2 27.00 3.30 -13.51
CA GLY A 2 27.47 2.12 -14.26
C GLY A 2 26.49 0.93 -14.31
N GLY A 3 25.25 1.12 -13.84
CA GLY A 3 24.19 0.10 -13.94
C GLY A 3 23.56 0.07 -15.33
N GLU A 4 23.00 -1.09 -15.68
CA GLU A 4 22.32 -1.34 -16.94
C GLU A 4 20.80 -1.15 -16.80
N PRO A 5 20.20 -0.08 -17.37
CA PRO A 5 18.78 0.19 -17.21
C PRO A 5 17.86 -0.88 -17.83
N GLN A 6 18.37 -1.66 -18.79
CA GLN A 6 17.66 -2.80 -19.39
C GLN A 6 17.63 -4.06 -18.50
N ASN A 7 18.43 -4.09 -17.43
CA ASN A 7 18.65 -5.27 -16.57
C ASN A 7 18.31 -4.97 -15.10
N VAL A 8 17.17 -4.31 -14.88
CA VAL A 8 16.66 -4.02 -13.54
C VAL A 8 15.83 -5.20 -13.02
N LEU A 9 16.16 -5.67 -11.82
CA LEU A 9 15.35 -6.58 -11.01
C LEU A 9 14.75 -5.78 -9.84
N LEU A 10 13.43 -5.68 -9.76
CA LEU A 10 12.75 -5.02 -8.65
C LEU A 10 12.50 -6.03 -7.52
N VAL A 11 13.01 -5.75 -6.32
CA VAL A 11 12.85 -6.63 -5.16
C VAL A 11 12.31 -5.91 -3.94
N GLY A 12 11.60 -6.62 -3.08
CA GLY A 12 11.13 -6.08 -1.81
C GLY A 12 10.62 -7.14 -0.85
N HIS A 13 10.65 -6.82 0.43
CA HIS A 13 10.22 -7.71 1.53
C HIS A 13 8.99 -7.16 2.26
N SER A 14 8.06 -8.03 2.68
CA SER A 14 6.84 -7.67 3.40
C SER A 14 6.04 -6.61 2.63
N ALA A 15 5.76 -5.44 3.21
CA ALA A 15 5.11 -4.34 2.49
C ALA A 15 5.88 -3.93 1.22
N GLY A 16 7.20 -4.08 1.19
CA GLY A 16 8.02 -3.92 -0.01
C GLY A 16 7.75 -5.00 -1.07
N GLY A 17 7.54 -6.26 -0.67
CA GLY A 17 7.17 -7.35 -1.57
C GLY A 17 5.77 -7.16 -2.16
N ALA A 18 4.82 -6.70 -1.33
CA ALA A 18 3.51 -6.26 -1.78
C ALA A 18 3.62 -5.08 -2.76
N SER A 19 4.50 -4.12 -2.49
CA SER A 19 4.75 -2.98 -3.37
C SER A 19 5.36 -3.42 -4.71
N VAL A 20 6.29 -4.38 -4.73
CA VAL A 20 6.82 -4.97 -5.97
C VAL A 20 5.70 -5.61 -6.78
N HIS A 21 4.84 -6.41 -6.15
CA HIS A 21 3.73 -7.04 -6.84
C HIS A 21 2.73 -5.99 -7.36
N LEU A 22 2.40 -4.95 -6.58
CA LEU A 22 1.55 -3.85 -7.04
C LEU A 22 2.15 -3.07 -8.23
N GLN A 23 3.46 -2.83 -8.26
CA GLN A 23 4.11 -2.21 -9.42
C GLN A 23 4.06 -3.14 -10.64
N MET A 24 4.27 -4.45 -10.45
CA MET A 24 4.17 -5.44 -11.52
C MET A 24 2.76 -5.52 -12.11
N LEU A 25 1.72 -5.21 -11.34
CA LEU A 25 0.33 -5.18 -11.82
C LEU A 25 0.02 -4.05 -12.81
N ARG A 26 0.94 -3.10 -13.03
CA ARG A 26 0.81 -2.12 -14.11
C ARG A 26 1.16 -2.74 -15.46
N GLU A 27 0.39 -2.41 -16.49
CA GLU A 27 0.61 -2.92 -17.86
C GLU A 27 1.95 -2.46 -18.45
N ASP A 28 2.47 -1.30 -18.03
CA ASP A 28 3.74 -0.74 -18.49
C ASP A 28 4.97 -1.16 -17.67
N PHE A 29 4.83 -2.03 -16.67
CA PHE A 29 5.92 -2.41 -15.77
C PHE A 29 7.14 -3.00 -16.49
N GLY A 30 6.94 -3.72 -17.60
CA GLY A 30 8.03 -4.28 -18.42
C GLY A 30 8.95 -3.23 -19.05
N GLN A 31 8.54 -1.96 -19.09
CA GLN A 31 9.38 -0.84 -19.51
C GLN A 31 10.30 -0.33 -18.38
N LEU A 32 9.99 -0.69 -17.13
CA LEU A 32 10.68 -0.22 -15.92
C LEU A 32 11.63 -1.26 -15.34
N ALA A 33 11.24 -2.54 -15.34
CA ALA A 33 12.03 -3.63 -14.80
C ALA A 33 11.91 -4.89 -15.64
N ARG A 34 13.01 -5.64 -15.73
CA ARG A 34 13.11 -6.89 -16.47
C ARG A 34 12.52 -8.07 -15.70
N ALA A 35 12.50 -8.01 -14.37
CA ALA A 35 11.98 -9.06 -13.50
C ALA A 35 11.59 -8.47 -12.13
N ALA A 36 10.85 -9.26 -11.36
CA ALA A 36 10.39 -8.90 -10.02
C ALA A 36 10.56 -10.04 -9.00
N PHE A 37 10.86 -9.72 -7.75
CA PHE A 37 10.84 -10.67 -6.63
C PHE A 37 10.15 -10.07 -5.40
N SER A 38 9.05 -10.70 -4.99
CA SER A 38 8.29 -10.40 -3.78
C SER A 38 8.60 -11.37 -2.64
N PHE A 39 9.31 -10.92 -1.59
CA PHE A 39 9.62 -11.74 -0.41
C PHE A 39 8.59 -11.52 0.70
N SER A 40 7.91 -12.59 1.15
CA SER A 40 6.97 -12.58 2.29
C SER A 40 5.92 -11.45 2.24
N GLY A 41 5.43 -11.14 1.03
CA GLY A 41 4.46 -10.08 0.83
C GLY A 41 4.05 -9.95 -0.63
N ASN A 42 2.77 -9.88 -0.91
CA ASN A 42 2.23 -9.80 -2.26
C ASN A 42 0.90 -9.00 -2.28
N ALA A 43 0.47 -8.49 -3.43
CA ALA A 43 -0.72 -7.65 -3.57
C ALA A 43 -2.05 -8.28 -3.08
N LEU A 44 -2.10 -9.60 -2.87
CA LEU A 44 -3.29 -10.33 -2.43
C LEU A 44 -3.36 -10.52 -0.91
N ASP A 45 -2.28 -10.22 -0.18
CA ASP A 45 -2.27 -10.33 1.26
C ASP A 45 -3.31 -9.39 1.88
N PRO A 46 -4.06 -9.85 2.91
CA PRO A 46 -5.24 -9.14 3.41
C PRO A 46 -4.93 -7.78 4.05
N TRP A 47 -3.67 -7.55 4.42
CA TRP A 47 -3.22 -6.29 5.01
C TRP A 47 -2.80 -5.24 3.95
N VAL A 48 -2.76 -5.59 2.65
CA VAL A 48 -2.29 -4.72 1.57
C VAL A 48 -3.42 -3.82 1.06
N ILE A 49 -4.34 -4.33 0.24
CA ILE A 49 -5.46 -3.56 -0.30
C ILE A 49 -6.60 -3.57 0.69
N GLN A 50 -6.81 -2.45 1.41
CA GLN A 50 -7.81 -2.38 2.47
C GLN A 50 -9.02 -1.51 2.11
N LYS A 51 -10.17 -1.89 2.66
CA LYS A 51 -11.41 -1.10 2.63
C LYS A 51 -11.48 -0.18 3.86
N GLY A 52 -12.42 0.77 3.83
CA GLY A 52 -12.70 1.68 4.96
C GLY A 52 -11.70 2.83 5.16
N ALA A 53 -10.73 3.01 4.26
CA ALA A 53 -9.72 4.06 4.37
C ALA A 53 -10.30 5.48 4.41
N ARG A 54 -11.41 5.74 3.70
CA ARG A 54 -12.14 7.01 3.80
C ARG A 54 -12.55 7.32 5.23
N GLY A 55 -13.18 6.36 5.92
CA GLY A 55 -13.58 6.53 7.32
C GLY A 55 -12.40 6.82 8.23
N ARG A 56 -11.30 6.08 8.06
CA ARG A 56 -10.05 6.31 8.80
C ARG A 56 -9.43 7.67 8.53
N ALA A 57 -9.51 8.20 7.31
CA ALA A 57 -9.02 9.54 7.00
C ALA A 57 -9.80 10.64 7.76
N PHE A 58 -11.14 10.55 7.82
CA PHE A 58 -11.94 11.49 8.61
C PHE A 58 -11.71 11.32 10.12
N GLU A 59 -11.49 10.08 10.58
CA GLU A 59 -11.11 9.82 11.96
C GLU A 59 -9.75 10.43 12.32
N LEU A 60 -8.78 10.35 11.43
CA LEU A 60 -7.50 11.04 11.59
C LEU A 60 -7.73 12.55 11.71
N GLY A 61 -8.59 13.12 10.86
CA GLY A 61 -9.02 14.51 10.96
C GLY A 61 -9.54 14.89 12.34
N ARG A 62 -10.47 14.10 12.91
CA ARG A 62 -10.98 14.34 14.27
C ARG A 62 -9.88 14.28 15.34
N ASN A 63 -8.89 13.41 15.18
CA ASN A 63 -7.80 13.26 16.14
C ASN A 63 -6.78 14.42 16.13
N VAL A 64 -6.81 15.29 15.11
CA VAL A 64 -5.85 16.41 14.94
C VAL A 64 -6.54 17.78 14.84
N GLY A 65 -7.79 17.89 15.31
CA GLY A 65 -8.52 19.16 15.30
C GLY A 65 -8.98 19.58 13.90
N CYS A 66 -9.45 18.62 13.09
CA CYS A 66 -10.03 18.80 11.75
C CYS A 66 -11.45 18.20 11.65
N GLU A 67 -12.18 18.14 12.76
CA GLU A 67 -13.53 17.57 12.87
C GLU A 67 -14.61 18.35 12.12
N SER A 68 -14.37 19.63 11.79
CA SER A 68 -15.29 20.46 11.01
C SER A 68 -15.25 20.20 9.51
N ALA A 69 -14.35 19.33 9.03
CA ALA A 69 -14.28 18.96 7.62
C ALA A 69 -15.38 17.95 7.25
N GLU A 70 -16.22 18.30 6.29
CA GLU A 70 -17.37 17.48 5.87
C GLU A 70 -17.10 16.66 4.58
N ASP A 71 -16.06 17.01 3.84
CA ASP A 71 -15.74 16.42 2.53
C ASP A 71 -14.22 16.20 2.35
N SER A 72 -13.83 15.48 1.29
CA SER A 72 -12.42 15.14 1.03
C SER A 72 -11.53 16.37 0.82
N ALA A 73 -12.04 17.42 0.17
CA ALA A 73 -11.27 18.62 -0.14
C ALA A 73 -11.06 19.48 1.11
N SER A 74 -12.11 19.69 1.92
CA SER A 74 -11.99 20.39 3.21
C SER A 74 -11.10 19.62 4.20
N LEU A 75 -11.23 18.29 4.26
CA LEU A 75 -10.38 17.43 5.09
C LEU A 75 -8.92 17.53 4.67
N LYS A 76 -8.61 17.39 3.37
CA LYS A 76 -7.25 17.52 2.85
C LYS A 76 -6.65 18.89 3.18
N LYS A 77 -7.42 19.96 3.02
CA LYS A 77 -6.97 21.33 3.34
C LYS A 77 -6.61 21.45 4.82
N CYS A 78 -7.44 20.90 5.72
CA CYS A 78 -7.17 20.95 7.15
C CYS A 78 -5.99 20.07 7.56
N LEU A 79 -5.90 18.82 7.08
CA LEU A 79 -4.77 17.94 7.40
C LEU A 79 -3.43 18.56 6.96
N LYS A 80 -3.40 19.23 5.81
CA LYS A 80 -2.20 19.93 5.31
C LYS A 80 -1.81 21.17 6.12
N SER A 81 -2.68 21.70 6.99
CA SER A 81 -2.35 22.81 7.87
C SER A 81 -1.69 22.36 9.18
N LYS A 82 -1.72 21.06 9.48
CA LYS A 82 -1.11 20.47 10.68
C LYS A 82 0.36 20.10 10.43
N PRO A 83 1.23 20.17 11.45
CA PRO A 83 2.56 19.58 11.37
C PRO A 83 2.50 18.09 11.04
N ALA A 84 3.35 17.61 10.14
CA ALA A 84 3.38 16.20 9.77
C ALA A 84 3.63 15.27 10.97
N SER A 85 4.43 15.71 11.95
CA SER A 85 4.66 14.97 13.21
C SER A 85 3.38 14.75 14.02
N GLU A 86 2.44 15.69 13.98
CA GLU A 86 1.13 15.53 14.63
C GLU A 86 0.31 14.44 13.93
N LEU A 87 0.28 14.44 12.59
CA LEU A 87 -0.41 13.44 11.78
C LEU A 87 0.14 12.03 12.05
N VAL A 88 1.47 11.87 12.06
CA VAL A 88 2.12 10.58 12.35
C VAL A 88 1.88 10.16 13.80
N THR A 89 1.95 11.09 14.76
CA THR A 89 1.67 10.78 16.18
C THR A 89 0.24 10.30 16.38
N ALA A 90 -0.73 10.83 15.61
CA ALA A 90 -2.12 10.43 15.69
C ALA A 90 -2.39 8.98 15.22
N VAL A 91 -1.46 8.33 14.50
CA VAL A 91 -1.56 6.92 14.12
C VAL A 91 -1.79 6.02 15.34
N ARG A 92 -1.22 6.38 16.51
CA ARG A 92 -1.42 5.63 17.78
C ARG A 92 -2.89 5.50 18.20
N LYS A 93 -3.77 6.38 17.71
CA LYS A 93 -5.21 6.36 18.01
C LYS A 93 -5.96 5.25 17.28
N PHE A 94 -5.37 4.71 16.21
CA PHE A 94 -5.92 3.58 15.47
C PHE A 94 -5.48 2.23 16.04
N LEU A 95 -4.51 2.23 16.97
CA LEU A 95 -3.95 1.02 17.56
C LEU A 95 -4.70 0.69 18.85
N ILE A 96 -5.50 -0.38 18.81
CA ILE A 96 -6.40 -0.77 19.91
C ILE A 96 -5.78 -1.81 20.85
N PHE A 97 -4.75 -2.52 20.40
CA PHE A 97 -4.03 -3.52 21.18
C PHE A 97 -2.57 -3.58 20.75
N SER A 98 -1.64 -3.06 21.55
CA SER A 98 -0.23 -2.90 21.13
C SER A 98 -0.16 -2.20 19.76
N TYR A 99 0.53 -2.77 18.76
CA TYR A 99 0.57 -2.29 17.38
C TYR A 99 -0.46 -3.00 16.48
N VAL A 100 -1.69 -3.20 16.95
CA VAL A 100 -2.79 -3.83 16.21
C VAL A 100 -3.95 -2.84 15.98
N PRO A 101 -4.46 -2.73 14.74
CA PRO A 101 -3.93 -3.32 13.51
C PRO A 101 -2.58 -2.71 13.10
N PHE A 102 -1.67 -3.52 12.56
CA PHE A 102 -0.31 -3.05 12.20
C PHE A 102 -0.26 -2.21 10.92
N ALA A 103 -1.32 -2.23 10.11
CA ALA A 103 -1.45 -1.46 8.87
C ALA A 103 -2.75 -0.64 8.87
N PRO A 104 -2.90 0.39 9.72
CA PRO A 104 -4.10 1.23 9.75
C PRO A 104 -4.24 2.10 8.47
N PHE A 105 -3.12 2.38 7.80
CA PHE A 105 -3.07 3.02 6.50
C PHE A 105 -2.28 2.13 5.55
N SER A 106 -2.87 1.75 4.42
CA SER A 106 -2.31 0.82 3.45
C SER A 106 -2.84 1.14 2.05
N PRO A 107 -2.36 0.47 0.98
CA PRO A 107 -2.92 0.60 -0.36
C PRO A 107 -4.46 0.45 -0.42
N VAL A 108 -5.07 1.13 -1.37
CA VAL A 108 -6.53 1.15 -1.61
C VAL A 108 -6.81 1.06 -3.11
N LEU A 109 -8.02 0.66 -3.47
CA LEU A 109 -8.50 0.86 -4.83
C LEU A 109 -8.83 2.34 -5.04
N GLU A 110 -8.26 2.91 -6.09
CA GLU A 110 -8.44 4.31 -6.46
C GLU A 110 -9.62 4.48 -7.42
N PRO A 111 -10.28 5.65 -7.40
CA PRO A 111 -11.26 6.01 -8.41
C PRO A 111 -10.67 5.96 -9.82
N SER A 112 -11.43 5.47 -10.80
CA SER A 112 -10.97 5.35 -12.19
C SER A 112 -10.70 6.69 -12.89
N ASP A 113 -11.22 7.79 -12.33
CA ASP A 113 -11.03 9.15 -12.81
C ASP A 113 -9.84 9.88 -12.16
N ALA A 114 -9.12 9.22 -11.24
CA ALA A 114 -7.88 9.77 -10.71
C ALA A 114 -6.74 9.64 -11.75
N PRO A 115 -6.10 10.75 -12.17
CA PRO A 115 -5.20 10.77 -13.33
C PRO A 115 -3.93 9.93 -13.18
N ASP A 116 -3.45 9.76 -11.94
CA ASP A 116 -2.21 9.04 -11.62
C ASP A 116 -2.49 7.79 -10.77
N ALA A 117 -3.69 7.20 -10.91
CA ALA A 117 -4.07 6.01 -10.16
C ALA A 117 -3.10 4.86 -10.44
N ILE A 118 -2.56 4.26 -9.38
CA ILE A 118 -1.70 3.08 -9.46
C ILE A 118 -2.55 1.81 -9.61
N ILE A 119 -3.67 1.73 -8.89
CA ILE A 119 -4.54 0.56 -8.95
C ILE A 119 -6.02 0.94 -8.79
N THR A 120 -6.82 0.61 -9.79
CA THR A 120 -8.26 0.94 -9.85
C THR A 120 -9.17 -0.29 -9.79
N GLN A 121 -8.60 -1.50 -9.89
CA GLN A 121 -9.30 -2.77 -9.90
C GLN A 121 -8.73 -3.71 -8.84
N ASP A 122 -9.52 -4.69 -8.38
CA ASP A 122 -8.99 -5.73 -7.49
C ASP A 122 -7.79 -6.41 -8.17
N PRO A 123 -6.65 -6.59 -7.48
CA PRO A 123 -5.49 -7.29 -8.03
C PRO A 123 -5.83 -8.63 -8.69
N ARG A 124 -6.83 -9.36 -8.18
CA ARG A 124 -7.27 -10.64 -8.75
C ARG A 124 -7.85 -10.47 -10.15
N ASP A 125 -8.57 -9.39 -10.40
CA ASP A 125 -9.19 -9.12 -11.69
C ASP A 125 -8.15 -8.62 -12.70
N VAL A 126 -7.19 -7.80 -12.24
CA VAL A 126 -6.02 -7.41 -13.04
C VAL A 126 -5.24 -8.66 -13.50
N ILE A 127 -4.93 -9.58 -12.58
CA ILE A 127 -4.21 -10.83 -12.91
C ILE A 127 -5.00 -11.67 -13.91
N LYS A 128 -6.31 -11.90 -13.66
CA LYS A 128 -7.17 -12.67 -14.58
C LYS A 128 -7.28 -12.05 -15.97
N SER A 129 -7.19 -10.73 -16.07
CA SER A 129 -7.28 -10.02 -17.35
C SER A 129 -6.04 -10.22 -18.24
N GLY A 130 -4.89 -10.60 -17.65
CA GLY A 130 -3.60 -10.67 -18.34
C GLY A 130 -2.95 -9.31 -18.63
N LYS A 131 -3.61 -8.19 -18.31
CA LYS A 131 -3.14 -6.82 -18.57
C LYS A 131 -2.29 -6.27 -17.42
N PHE A 132 -1.10 -6.83 -17.27
CA PHE A 132 -0.09 -6.42 -16.30
C PHE A 132 1.31 -6.68 -16.89
N GLY A 133 2.36 -6.31 -16.17
CA GLY A 133 3.75 -6.57 -16.56
C GLY A 133 4.04 -8.07 -16.68
N GLN A 134 4.04 -8.58 -17.92
CA GLN A 134 4.38 -9.96 -18.24
C GLN A 134 5.90 -10.18 -18.19
N VAL A 135 6.46 -10.15 -16.99
CA VAL A 135 7.89 -10.39 -16.72
C VAL A 135 8.06 -11.57 -15.75
N PRO A 136 9.25 -12.20 -15.69
CA PRO A 136 9.52 -13.21 -14.67
C PRO A 136 9.29 -12.66 -13.26
N TRP A 137 8.48 -13.39 -12.49
CA TRP A 137 8.17 -13.05 -11.11
C TRP A 137 8.38 -14.25 -10.20
N ALA A 138 9.06 -13.99 -9.07
CA ALA A 138 9.17 -14.93 -7.97
C ALA A 138 8.47 -14.35 -6.74
N VAL A 139 7.82 -15.23 -5.98
CA VAL A 139 7.21 -14.91 -4.70
C VAL A 139 7.60 -15.98 -3.68
N SER A 140 7.89 -15.55 -2.45
CA SER A 140 8.27 -16.46 -1.37
C SER A 140 7.58 -16.12 -0.06
N TYR A 141 7.65 -17.07 0.87
CA TYR A 141 7.31 -16.94 2.29
C TYR A 141 8.29 -17.80 3.10
N VAL A 142 8.33 -17.62 4.42
CA VAL A 142 9.08 -18.51 5.33
C VAL A 142 8.14 -19.40 6.15
N THR A 143 8.62 -20.54 6.63
CA THR A 143 7.82 -21.58 7.29
C THR A 143 6.98 -21.05 8.46
N GLU A 144 7.52 -20.08 9.23
CA GLU A 144 6.86 -19.43 10.37
C GLU A 144 6.66 -17.92 10.15
N ASP A 145 6.30 -17.49 8.93
CA ASP A 145 6.13 -16.05 8.56
C ASP A 145 5.18 -15.30 9.52
N GLY A 146 4.13 -15.99 9.95
CA GLY A 146 3.14 -15.48 10.91
C GLY A 146 3.69 -15.19 12.32
N GLY A 147 4.97 -15.49 12.59
CA GLY A 147 5.67 -14.99 13.77
C GLY A 147 5.55 -13.47 13.87
N TYR A 148 5.55 -12.76 12.73
CA TYR A 148 5.02 -11.39 12.68
C TYR A 148 3.50 -11.40 12.44
N ASN A 149 2.66 -10.84 13.31
CA ASN A 149 2.96 -10.23 14.61
C ASN A 149 2.55 -11.12 15.79
N ALA A 150 2.28 -12.41 15.59
CA ALA A 150 1.78 -13.31 16.63
C ALA A 150 2.71 -13.41 17.85
N ALA A 151 4.04 -13.37 17.65
CA ALA A 151 5.02 -13.43 18.74
C ALA A 151 5.10 -12.13 19.58
N LEU A 152 4.43 -11.06 19.15
CA LEU A 152 4.35 -9.76 19.83
C LEU A 152 3.02 -9.56 20.58
N LEU A 153 2.08 -10.51 20.46
CA LEU A 153 0.78 -10.53 21.13
C LEU A 153 0.86 -11.45 22.36
#